data_AF-A0A1C5WBD3-F1
#
_entry.id   AF-A0A1C5WBD3-F1
#
_cell.length_a   1.000
_cell.length_b   1.000
_cell.length_c   1.000
_cell.angle_alpha   90.00
_cell.angle_beta   90.00
_cell.angle_gamma   90.00
#
_symmetry.space_group_name_H-M   'P 1'
#
loop_
_entity.id
_entity.type
_entity.pdbx_description
1 polymer ?
#
loop_
_entity_poly.entity_id
_entity_poly.type
_entity_poly.pdbx_seq_one_letter_code
_entity_poly.pdbx_strand_id
1 'polypeptide(L)'
;MEVRKDLTGQRFGRLVAIRPVRKRANDDRHTMWFCKCDCGSVAVISTNNLIQQTVSCGCVSRGPKIDDTVRAVCPGCGEKFDIELNGQKTPQFCPDCSRIYTGNSWKVCPVCRKLFKSFPSAKKTTCSEDCSKKWGNYIRTGRRFKWSEKSKKAARESGLWDDMDEAAARARARKVGDPRFERTEENITSKIWVLVDPSGNEHIVRNLKLWASENYEKFGKDDSERSIKQIAQGFYMIALSLRGKKAPPRLTYFGWTLKDLPRELEDDKDGLDQMH
;
A
#
# COMPACT_ATOMS: atom_id res chain seq x y z
N MET A 1 5.40 -15.98 -22.33
CA MET A 1 6.08 -16.72 -21.24
C MET A 1 5.17 -17.88 -20.95
N GLU A 2 5.49 -19.06 -21.45
CA GLU A 2 4.72 -20.25 -21.15
C GLU A 2 5.02 -20.67 -19.72
N VAL A 3 3.99 -20.65 -18.87
CA VAL A 3 4.07 -21.20 -17.52
C VAL A 3 4.03 -22.71 -17.68
N ARG A 4 5.17 -23.39 -17.51
CA ARG A 4 5.26 -24.86 -17.69
C ARG A 4 4.29 -25.65 -16.82
N LYS A 5 3.89 -25.10 -15.67
CA LYS A 5 2.86 -25.66 -14.78
C LYS A 5 2.20 -24.52 -14.01
N ASP A 6 0.91 -24.29 -14.23
CA ASP A 6 0.14 -23.28 -13.51
C ASP A 6 -0.18 -23.77 -12.09
N LEU A 7 0.29 -23.02 -11.09
CA LEU A 7 0.05 -23.28 -9.66
C LEU A 7 -0.95 -22.30 -9.06
N THR A 8 -1.58 -21.43 -9.85
CA THR A 8 -2.50 -20.40 -9.36
C THR A 8 -3.62 -21.02 -8.51
N GLY A 9 -3.82 -20.50 -7.31
CA GLY A 9 -4.82 -20.98 -6.34
C GLY A 9 -4.40 -22.21 -5.53
N GLN A 10 -3.31 -22.90 -5.91
CA GLN A 10 -2.86 -24.10 -5.19
C GLN A 10 -2.19 -23.76 -3.86
N ARG A 11 -2.40 -24.63 -2.87
CA ARG A 11 -1.88 -24.50 -1.51
C ARG A 11 -0.71 -25.44 -1.26
N PHE A 12 0.31 -24.91 -0.59
CA PHE A 12 1.53 -25.59 -0.17
C PHE A 12 1.77 -25.27 1.31
N GLY A 13 1.21 -26.10 2.20
CA GLY A 13 1.13 -25.80 3.63
C GLY A 13 0.37 -24.49 3.91
N ARG A 14 1.08 -23.48 4.45
CA ARG A 14 0.52 -22.15 4.72
C ARG A 14 0.52 -21.21 3.52
N LEU A 15 1.15 -21.60 2.40
CA LEU A 15 1.32 -20.74 1.23
C LEU A 15 0.26 -21.03 0.17
N VAL A 16 -0.30 -19.99 -0.44
CA VAL A 16 -1.18 -20.08 -1.61
C VAL A 16 -0.54 -19.31 -2.76
N ALA A 17 -0.31 -19.99 -3.88
CA ALA A 17 0.26 -19.40 -5.08
C ALA A 17 -0.78 -18.48 -5.77
N ILE A 18 -0.41 -17.22 -6.04
CA ILE A 18 -1.33 -16.21 -6.59
C ILE A 18 -1.06 -15.92 -8.06
N ARG A 19 0.21 -15.77 -8.43
CA ARG A 19 0.61 -15.49 -9.81
C ARG A 19 2.09 -15.74 -10.02
N PRO A 20 2.53 -16.04 -11.26
CA PRO A 20 3.94 -16.07 -11.60
C PRO A 20 4.55 -14.65 -11.54
N VAL A 21 5.83 -14.59 -11.21
CA VAL A 21 6.66 -13.37 -11.23
C VAL A 21 7.93 -13.58 -12.03
N ARG A 22 8.29 -12.59 -12.84
CA ARG A 22 9.54 -12.58 -13.60
C ARG A 22 10.70 -12.15 -12.70
N LYS A 23 11.31 -13.11 -12.02
CA LYS A 23 12.56 -12.93 -11.30
C LYS A 23 13.59 -13.87 -11.92
N ARG A 24 14.65 -13.32 -12.51
CA ARG A 24 15.82 -14.14 -12.90
C ARG A 24 16.51 -14.55 -11.61
N ALA A 25 16.34 -15.80 -11.20
CA ALA A 25 17.37 -16.42 -10.39
C ALA A 25 18.60 -16.60 -11.28
N ASN A 26 19.78 -16.82 -10.69
CA ASN A 26 20.99 -17.22 -11.45
C ASN A 26 20.78 -18.52 -12.25
N ASP A 27 19.64 -19.19 -12.06
CA ASP A 27 19.23 -20.39 -12.74
C ASP A 27 17.84 -20.16 -13.39
N ASP A 28 17.83 -19.87 -14.69
CA ASP A 28 16.66 -19.46 -15.51
C ASP A 28 15.64 -20.60 -15.74
N ARG A 29 15.76 -21.71 -15.00
CA ARG A 29 15.04 -22.97 -15.24
C ARG A 29 13.66 -23.07 -14.59
N HIS A 30 13.34 -22.22 -13.60
CA HIS A 30 12.10 -22.35 -12.82
C HIS A 30 11.29 -21.06 -12.73
N THR A 31 9.97 -21.16 -12.94
CA THR A 31 9.02 -20.07 -12.70
C THR A 31 9.00 -19.72 -11.21
N MET A 32 9.12 -18.43 -10.91
CA MET A 32 8.96 -17.91 -9.55
C MET A 32 7.50 -17.51 -9.33
N TRP A 33 6.99 -17.74 -8.14
CA TRP A 33 5.59 -17.54 -7.77
C TRP A 33 5.46 -16.56 -6.62
N PHE A 34 4.60 -15.56 -6.81
CA PHE A 34 4.14 -14.70 -5.72
C PHE A 34 3.08 -15.44 -4.92
N CYS A 35 3.36 -15.67 -3.63
CA CYS A 35 2.52 -16.45 -2.74
C CYS A 35 2.00 -15.60 -1.58
N LYS A 36 0.76 -15.83 -1.17
CA LYS A 36 0.22 -15.34 0.12
C LYS A 36 0.44 -16.40 1.18
N CYS A 37 0.79 -16.00 2.40
CA CYS A 37 0.94 -16.90 3.54
C CYS A 37 -0.21 -16.65 4.53
N ASP A 38 -0.72 -17.71 5.15
CA ASP A 38 -1.76 -17.63 6.18
C ASP A 38 -1.33 -16.80 7.40
N CYS A 39 -0.03 -16.56 7.62
CA CYS A 39 0.44 -15.64 8.67
C CYS A 39 0.25 -14.15 8.33
N GLY A 40 -0.35 -13.84 7.16
CA GLY A 40 -0.59 -12.48 6.70
C GLY A 40 0.58 -11.83 5.94
N SER A 41 1.66 -12.58 5.68
CA SER A 41 2.80 -12.16 4.86
C SER A 41 2.65 -12.61 3.40
N VAL A 42 3.56 -12.15 2.55
CA VAL A 42 3.76 -12.66 1.19
C VAL A 42 5.19 -13.18 1.00
N ALA A 43 5.42 -14.02 -0.01
CA ALA A 43 6.73 -14.57 -0.37
C ALA A 43 6.85 -14.75 -1.90
N VAL A 44 8.09 -14.86 -2.39
CA VAL A 44 8.39 -15.20 -3.80
C VAL A 44 9.23 -16.47 -3.82
N ILE A 45 8.67 -17.57 -4.34
CA ILE A 45 9.25 -18.92 -4.22
C ILE A 45 9.24 -19.60 -5.59
N SER A 46 10.24 -20.43 -5.90
CA SER A 46 10.28 -21.19 -7.16
C SER A 46 9.26 -22.33 -7.18
N THR A 47 8.79 -22.72 -8.37
CA THR A 47 7.93 -23.90 -8.56
C THR A 47 8.48 -25.13 -7.83
N ASN A 48 9.78 -25.42 -7.97
CA ASN A 48 10.37 -26.61 -7.36
C ASN A 48 10.34 -26.55 -5.82
N ASN A 49 10.66 -25.39 -5.25
CA ASN A 49 10.64 -25.22 -3.80
C ASN A 49 9.23 -25.27 -3.22
N LEU A 50 8.21 -24.77 -3.93
CA LEU A 50 6.82 -24.92 -3.50
C LEU A 50 6.39 -26.38 -3.43
N ILE A 51 6.78 -27.19 -4.41
CA ILE A 51 6.39 -28.60 -4.49
C ILE A 51 7.15 -29.45 -3.47
N GLN A 52 8.44 -29.19 -3.26
CA GLN A 52 9.32 -30.13 -2.55
C GLN A 52 9.67 -29.73 -1.11
N GLN A 53 9.70 -28.43 -0.78
CA GLN A 53 10.41 -27.99 0.43
C GLN A 53 9.67 -26.94 1.26
N THR A 54 9.06 -25.94 0.62
CA THR A 54 8.64 -24.70 1.28
C THR A 54 7.16 -24.71 1.60
N VAL A 55 6.86 -24.84 2.89
CA VAL A 55 5.47 -24.86 3.42
C VAL A 55 5.03 -23.54 4.05
N SER A 56 5.92 -22.56 4.18
CA SER A 56 5.62 -21.26 4.79
C SER A 56 6.54 -20.16 4.30
N CYS A 57 6.22 -18.90 4.59
CA CYS A 57 7.11 -17.77 4.30
C CYS A 57 8.28 -17.62 5.30
N GLY A 58 8.61 -18.69 6.06
CA GLY A 58 9.55 -18.66 7.18
C GLY A 58 8.92 -18.41 8.55
N CYS A 59 7.58 -18.42 8.65
CA CYS A 59 6.87 -18.31 9.94
C CYS A 59 6.70 -19.64 10.67
N VAL A 60 7.11 -20.75 10.07
CA VAL A 60 7.12 -22.07 10.72
C VAL A 60 8.55 -22.36 11.16
N SER A 61 8.70 -22.80 12.41
CA SER A 61 10.00 -23.15 12.97
C SER A 61 10.51 -24.48 12.39
N ARG A 62 11.84 -24.60 12.27
CA ARG A 62 12.51 -25.84 11.86
C ARG A 62 12.58 -26.78 13.07
N GLY A 63 11.44 -27.36 13.46
CA GLY A 63 11.35 -28.40 14.48
C GLY A 63 10.99 -29.75 13.87
N PRO A 64 11.09 -30.85 14.64
CA PRO A 64 10.53 -32.12 14.22
C PRO A 64 9.03 -31.94 13.94
N LYS A 65 8.58 -32.46 12.81
CA LYS A 65 7.15 -32.59 12.51
C LYS A 65 6.65 -33.82 13.26
N ILE A 66 5.62 -33.65 14.07
CA ILE A 66 4.89 -34.78 14.65
C ILE A 66 3.64 -34.87 13.77
N ASP A 67 3.64 -35.86 12.88
CA ASP A 67 2.64 -35.98 11.82
C ASP A 67 2.54 -34.70 10.97
N ASP A 68 1.32 -34.19 10.77
CA ASP A 68 1.05 -32.94 10.05
C ASP A 68 1.13 -31.67 10.93
N THR A 69 1.47 -31.83 12.22
CA THR A 69 1.52 -30.73 13.18
C THR A 69 2.89 -30.05 13.18
N VAL A 70 2.88 -28.72 13.08
CA VAL A 70 4.10 -27.89 13.10
C VAL A 70 3.94 -26.68 14.02
N ARG A 71 5.07 -26.16 14.52
CA ARG A 71 5.10 -24.94 15.34
C ARG A 71 5.27 -23.69 14.50
N ALA A 72 4.24 -22.85 14.43
CA ALA A 72 4.27 -21.53 13.81
C ALA A 72 4.53 -20.42 14.83
N VAL A 73 5.15 -19.33 14.37
CA VAL A 73 5.44 -18.14 15.17
C VAL A 73 4.28 -17.16 15.02
N CYS A 74 3.66 -16.80 16.15
CA CYS A 74 2.59 -15.81 16.21
C CYS A 74 3.16 -14.42 15.88
N PRO A 75 2.63 -13.71 14.88
CA PRO A 75 3.13 -12.37 14.55
C PRO A 75 2.69 -11.30 15.55
N GLY A 76 1.77 -11.63 16.47
CA GLY A 76 1.30 -10.73 17.54
C GLY A 76 2.25 -10.70 18.73
N CYS A 77 2.55 -11.86 19.30
CA CYS A 77 3.37 -11.98 20.51
C CYS A 77 4.79 -12.55 20.27
N GLY A 78 5.05 -13.16 19.11
CA GLY A 78 6.32 -13.85 18.84
C GLY A 78 6.39 -15.29 19.36
N GLU A 79 5.42 -15.72 20.17
CA GLU A 79 5.40 -17.08 20.70
C GLU A 79 5.06 -18.14 19.65
N LYS A 80 5.55 -19.36 19.90
CA LYS A 80 5.27 -20.51 19.04
C LYS A 80 3.95 -21.15 19.44
N PHE A 81 3.18 -21.60 18.45
CA PHE A 81 1.93 -22.33 18.66
C PHE A 81 1.74 -23.38 17.56
N ASP A 82 0.99 -24.43 17.88
CA ASP A 82 0.79 -25.55 16.99
C ASP A 82 -0.27 -25.25 15.93
N ILE A 83 -0.02 -25.75 14.72
CA ILE A 83 -0.94 -25.71 13.58
C ILE A 83 -0.86 -27.02 12.81
N GLU A 84 -1.92 -27.36 12.09
CA GLU A 84 -1.98 -28.51 11.20
C GLU A 84 -1.81 -28.09 9.74
N LEU A 85 -1.03 -28.85 8.96
CA LEU A 85 -0.82 -28.60 7.53
C LEU A 85 -1.61 -29.56 6.62
N ASN A 86 -2.85 -29.88 6.99
CA ASN A 86 -3.77 -30.78 6.28
C ASN A 86 -4.37 -30.21 4.97
N GLY A 87 -3.77 -29.17 4.39
CA GLY A 87 -4.30 -28.50 3.19
C GLY A 87 -5.40 -27.48 3.45
N GLN A 88 -5.79 -27.21 4.70
CA GLN A 88 -6.71 -26.13 5.03
C GLN A 88 -5.99 -24.82 5.38
N LYS A 89 -6.76 -23.73 5.49
CA LYS A 89 -6.25 -22.43 5.93
C LYS A 89 -5.93 -22.49 7.41
N THR A 90 -4.70 -22.16 7.75
CA THR A 90 -4.22 -22.16 9.13
C THR A 90 -4.45 -20.81 9.83
N PRO A 91 -4.57 -20.78 11.17
CA PRO A 91 -4.69 -19.55 11.92
C PRO A 91 -3.44 -18.65 11.78
N GLN A 92 -3.66 -17.34 11.70
CA GLN A 92 -2.61 -16.32 11.63
C GLN A 92 -1.92 -16.11 12.99
N PHE A 93 -2.70 -16.14 14.07
CA PHE A 93 -2.29 -15.83 15.43
C PHE A 93 -2.46 -17.06 16.33
N CYS A 94 -1.73 -17.10 17.44
CA CYS A 94 -2.01 -18.07 18.51
C CYS A 94 -3.40 -17.83 19.12
N PRO A 95 -3.97 -18.79 19.87
CA PRO A 95 -5.29 -18.66 20.45
C PRO A 95 -5.52 -17.36 21.25
N ASP A 96 -4.53 -16.91 22.02
CA ASP A 96 -4.66 -15.70 22.82
C ASP A 96 -4.63 -14.42 21.97
N CYS A 97 -3.65 -14.31 21.07
CA CYS A 97 -3.57 -13.18 20.15
C CYS A 97 -4.76 -13.14 19.17
N SER A 98 -5.36 -14.29 18.84
CA SER A 98 -6.50 -14.34 17.93
C SER A 98 -7.66 -13.47 18.44
N ARG A 99 -7.91 -13.46 19.75
CA ARG A 99 -8.93 -12.65 20.43
C ARG A 99 -8.62 -11.15 20.41
N ILE A 100 -7.34 -10.79 20.41
CA ILE A 100 -6.88 -9.39 20.41
C ILE A 100 -6.96 -8.79 19.01
N TYR A 101 -6.60 -9.59 18.00
CA TYR A 101 -6.46 -9.11 16.63
C TYR A 101 -7.70 -9.37 15.74
N THR A 102 -8.83 -9.76 16.33
CA THR A 102 -10.12 -9.93 15.63
C THR A 102 -10.57 -8.65 14.91
N GLY A 103 -11.31 -8.81 13.82
CA GLY A 103 -12.02 -7.71 13.13
C GLY A 103 -11.17 -6.76 12.29
N ASN A 104 -9.85 -6.90 12.27
CA ASN A 104 -8.94 -6.05 11.48
C ASN A 104 -8.13 -6.89 10.48
N SER A 105 -7.88 -6.37 9.27
CA SER A 105 -7.03 -7.07 8.29
C SER A 105 -5.54 -6.83 8.60
N TRP A 106 -4.96 -7.68 9.44
CA TRP A 106 -3.57 -7.60 9.85
C TRP A 106 -2.65 -8.30 8.86
N LYS A 107 -1.56 -7.62 8.47
CA LYS A 107 -0.55 -8.17 7.57
C LYS A 107 0.82 -8.14 8.22
N VAL A 108 1.68 -9.02 7.74
CA VAL A 108 3.07 -9.12 8.18
C VAL A 108 3.97 -8.64 7.05
N CYS A 109 4.83 -7.67 7.34
CA CYS A 109 5.71 -7.12 6.33
C CYS A 109 6.72 -8.20 5.86
N PRO A 110 6.84 -8.51 4.55
CA PRO A 110 7.78 -9.51 4.07
C PRO A 110 9.25 -9.08 4.18
N VAL A 111 9.51 -7.80 4.47
CA VAL A 111 10.86 -7.24 4.60
C VAL A 111 11.34 -7.22 6.05
N CYS A 112 10.55 -6.64 6.97
CA CYS A 112 10.97 -6.47 8.37
C CYS A 112 10.16 -7.31 9.36
N ARG A 113 9.22 -8.14 8.90
CA ARG A 113 8.34 -8.98 9.72
C ARG A 113 7.42 -8.25 10.69
N LYS A 114 7.41 -6.92 10.70
CA LYS A 114 6.48 -6.10 11.49
C LYS A 114 5.02 -6.42 11.13
N LEU A 115 4.20 -6.66 12.16
CA LEU A 115 2.75 -6.73 12.07
C LEU A 115 2.18 -5.31 11.87
N PHE A 116 1.29 -5.12 10.92
CA PHE A 116 0.68 -3.82 10.63
C PHE A 116 -0.77 -3.95 10.14
N LYS A 117 -1.60 -2.97 10.49
CA LYS A 117 -2.98 -2.88 10.04
C LYS A 117 -3.03 -2.52 8.55
N SER A 118 -3.77 -3.30 7.77
CA SER A 118 -4.14 -3.03 6.39
C SER A 118 -5.67 -2.88 6.34
N PHE A 119 -6.18 -2.13 5.38
CA PHE A 119 -7.60 -2.20 5.04
C PHE A 119 -7.86 -3.41 4.13
N PRO A 120 -9.06 -4.03 4.17
CA PRO A 120 -9.38 -5.26 3.41
C PRO A 120 -9.15 -5.13 1.89
N SER A 121 -9.36 -3.95 1.30
CA SER A 121 -9.16 -3.68 -0.13
C SER A 121 -7.72 -3.29 -0.50
N ALA A 122 -6.84 -3.03 0.48
CA ALA A 122 -5.51 -2.52 0.20
C ALA A 122 -4.58 -3.62 -0.34
N LYS A 123 -4.12 -3.46 -1.59
CA LYS A 123 -3.04 -4.26 -2.21
C LYS A 123 -1.69 -4.13 -1.47
N LYS A 124 -1.62 -3.34 -0.40
CA LYS A 124 -0.42 -3.08 0.40
C LYS A 124 0.08 -4.36 1.08
N THR A 125 1.35 -4.69 0.85
CA THR A 125 2.02 -5.87 1.43
C THR A 125 3.13 -5.51 2.41
N THR A 126 3.60 -4.26 2.43
CA THR A 126 4.71 -3.80 3.28
C THR A 126 4.24 -2.72 4.26
N CYS A 127 4.90 -2.59 5.40
CA CYS A 127 4.48 -1.65 6.45
C CYS A 127 4.80 -0.18 6.14
N SER A 128 5.90 0.09 5.44
CA SER A 128 6.42 1.43 5.14
C SER A 128 6.88 1.57 3.68
N GLU A 129 7.14 2.82 3.25
CA GLU A 129 7.69 3.12 1.93
C GLU A 129 9.08 2.51 1.73
N ASP A 130 9.95 2.55 2.74
CA ASP A 130 11.27 1.92 2.68
C ASP A 130 11.18 0.41 2.49
N CYS A 131 10.26 -0.25 3.20
CA CYS A 131 9.99 -1.67 3.00
C CYS A 131 9.43 -1.92 1.60
N SER A 132 8.59 -1.03 1.07
CA SER A 132 8.08 -1.11 -0.32
C SER A 132 9.21 -1.03 -1.34
N LYS A 133 10.15 -0.07 -1.18
CA LYS A 133 11.33 0.08 -2.06
C LYS A 133 12.21 -1.16 -2.02
N LYS A 134 12.54 -1.67 -0.82
CA LYS A 134 13.32 -2.91 -0.63
C LYS A 134 12.62 -4.12 -1.26
N TRP A 135 11.32 -4.26 -1.03
CA TRP A 135 10.51 -5.35 -1.59
C TRP A 135 10.41 -5.28 -3.12
N GLY A 136 10.17 -4.10 -3.67
CA GLY A 136 10.15 -3.86 -5.11
C GLY A 136 11.49 -4.19 -5.76
N ASN A 137 12.60 -3.79 -5.12
CA ASN A 137 13.94 -4.18 -5.57
C ASN A 137 14.12 -5.69 -5.54
N TYR A 138 13.76 -6.38 -4.45
CA TYR A 138 13.86 -7.84 -4.34
C TYR A 138 13.03 -8.61 -5.40
N ILE A 139 11.87 -8.09 -5.78
CA ILE A 139 11.05 -8.66 -6.86
C ILE A 139 11.67 -8.36 -8.23
N ARG A 140 12.31 -7.20 -8.40
CA ARG A 140 12.93 -6.76 -9.67
C ARG A 140 14.38 -7.23 -9.86
N THR A 141 15.11 -7.59 -8.82
CA THR A 141 16.51 -8.06 -8.89
C THR A 141 16.58 -9.26 -9.84
N GLY A 142 17.45 -9.16 -10.85
CA GLY A 142 17.49 -10.06 -12.01
C GLY A 142 17.07 -9.39 -13.33
N ARG A 143 16.38 -8.24 -13.30
CA ARG A 143 16.24 -7.36 -14.48
C ARG A 143 17.40 -6.38 -14.55
N ARG A 144 18.46 -6.71 -15.29
CA ARG A 144 19.14 -5.69 -16.10
C ARG A 144 18.53 -5.79 -17.48
N PHE A 145 17.76 -4.79 -17.89
CA PHE A 145 17.38 -4.64 -19.30
C PHE A 145 18.64 -4.21 -20.05
N LYS A 146 19.51 -5.17 -20.39
CA LYS A 146 20.64 -4.93 -21.30
C LYS A 146 20.03 -4.88 -22.70
N TRP A 147 19.84 -3.68 -23.25
CA TRP A 147 19.49 -3.53 -24.66
C TRP A 147 20.54 -4.26 -25.51
N SER A 148 20.10 -5.07 -26.48
CA SER A 148 21.02 -5.69 -27.44
C SER A 148 21.67 -4.61 -28.31
N GLU A 149 22.88 -4.83 -28.83
CA GLU A 149 23.52 -3.83 -29.73
C GLU A 149 22.65 -3.53 -30.95
N LYS A 150 21.94 -4.54 -31.48
CA LYS A 150 20.94 -4.35 -32.54
C LYS A 150 19.79 -3.45 -32.10
N SER A 151 19.30 -3.58 -30.88
CA SER A 151 18.24 -2.72 -30.31
C SER A 151 18.76 -1.31 -30.02
N LYS A 152 20.02 -1.16 -29.57
CA LYS A 152 20.64 0.15 -29.33
C LYS A 152 20.86 0.90 -30.64
N LYS A 153 21.35 0.20 -31.67
CA LYS A 153 21.56 0.72 -33.02
C LYS A 153 20.21 1.11 -33.65
N ALA A 154 19.21 0.25 -33.58
CA ALA A 154 17.85 0.57 -34.05
C ALA A 154 17.21 1.76 -33.32
N ALA A 155 17.41 1.92 -32.01
CA ALA A 155 16.92 3.09 -31.28
C ALA A 155 17.67 4.39 -31.65
N ARG A 156 18.97 4.31 -31.95
CA ARG A 156 19.75 5.45 -32.44
C ARG A 156 19.35 5.84 -33.87
N GLU A 157 19.21 4.86 -34.76
CA GLU A 157 18.85 5.08 -36.18
C GLU A 157 17.40 5.49 -36.37
N SER A 158 16.50 5.09 -35.47
CA SER A 158 15.09 5.54 -35.48
C SER A 158 14.89 6.95 -34.91
N GLY A 159 15.97 7.62 -34.48
CA GLY A 159 15.87 8.91 -33.79
C GLY A 159 15.21 8.82 -32.43
N LEU A 160 14.93 7.62 -31.89
CA LEU A 160 14.20 7.41 -30.64
C LEU A 160 14.80 8.20 -29.49
N TRP A 161 16.12 8.43 -29.47
CA TRP A 161 16.80 9.20 -28.43
C TRP A 161 16.67 10.72 -28.59
N ASP A 162 16.75 11.23 -29.81
CA ASP A 162 16.45 12.64 -30.11
C ASP A 162 14.97 12.91 -29.84
N ASP A 163 14.10 11.96 -30.17
CA ASP A 163 12.68 11.92 -29.85
C ASP A 163 12.44 11.68 -28.35
N MET A 164 13.39 11.13 -27.58
CA MET A 164 13.30 11.00 -26.11
C MET A 164 13.76 12.26 -25.39
N ASP A 165 14.78 12.97 -25.86
CA ASP A 165 15.17 14.27 -25.33
C ASP A 165 14.17 15.34 -25.75
N GLU A 166 13.62 15.25 -26.96
CA GLU A 166 12.51 16.08 -27.41
C GLU A 166 11.17 15.62 -26.81
N ALA A 167 10.93 14.34 -26.51
CA ALA A 167 9.79 13.91 -25.70
C ALA A 167 9.99 14.20 -24.22
N ALA A 168 11.21 14.25 -23.69
CA ALA A 168 11.51 14.68 -22.33
C ALA A 168 11.41 16.20 -22.22
N ALA A 169 11.82 16.95 -23.25
CA ALA A 169 11.62 18.38 -23.38
C ALA A 169 10.15 18.72 -23.64
N ARG A 170 9.42 17.96 -24.48
CA ARG A 170 7.95 18.03 -24.62
C ARG A 170 7.23 17.52 -23.39
N ALA A 171 7.79 16.61 -22.59
CA ALA A 171 7.22 16.21 -21.30
C ALA A 171 7.55 17.21 -20.18
N ARG A 172 8.65 17.96 -20.29
CA ARG A 172 9.01 19.10 -19.43
C ARG A 172 8.21 20.35 -19.83
N ALA A 173 7.96 20.56 -21.12
CA ALA A 173 7.12 21.61 -21.68
C ALA A 173 5.63 21.29 -21.48
N ARG A 174 5.18 20.03 -21.63
CA ARG A 174 3.85 19.56 -21.16
C ARG A 174 3.70 19.65 -19.64
N LYS A 175 4.75 19.84 -18.85
CA LYS A 175 4.57 20.11 -17.42
C LYS A 175 4.31 21.59 -17.13
N VAL A 176 4.47 22.47 -18.11
CA VAL A 176 4.20 23.90 -18.02
C VAL A 176 3.07 24.18 -19.03
N GLY A 177 1.82 24.07 -18.57
CA GLY A 177 0.63 24.40 -19.36
C GLY A 177 -0.12 23.25 -20.06
N ASP A 178 0.12 21.96 -19.73
CA ASP A 178 -0.79 20.86 -20.14
C ASP A 178 -1.88 20.68 -19.08
N PRO A 179 -3.17 20.87 -19.40
CA PRO A 179 -4.29 20.76 -18.45
C PRO A 179 -4.39 19.41 -17.71
N ARG A 180 -3.78 18.34 -18.24
CA ARG A 180 -3.71 17.02 -17.56
C ARG A 180 -2.67 16.96 -16.45
N PHE A 181 -1.71 17.89 -16.43
CA PHE A 181 -0.64 18.00 -15.44
C PHE A 181 -0.58 19.37 -14.76
N GLU A 182 -1.41 20.31 -15.21
CA GLU A 182 -1.73 21.57 -14.57
C GLU A 182 -2.58 21.29 -13.32
N ARG A 183 -2.29 21.99 -12.20
CA ARG A 183 -3.07 21.86 -10.97
C ARG A 183 -4.42 22.54 -11.15
N THR A 184 -5.41 21.79 -11.63
CA THR A 184 -6.82 22.23 -11.70
C THR A 184 -7.65 21.67 -10.54
N GLU A 185 -8.78 22.30 -10.26
CA GLU A 185 -9.59 22.13 -9.05
C GLU A 185 -10.14 20.71 -8.80
N GLU A 186 -10.20 19.87 -9.84
CA GLU A 186 -10.68 18.48 -9.73
C GLU A 186 -9.64 17.53 -9.13
N ASN A 187 -8.35 17.89 -9.15
CA ASN A 187 -7.25 17.00 -8.73
C ASN A 187 -6.90 17.14 -7.23
N ILE A 188 -7.74 17.83 -6.46
CA ILE A 188 -7.51 18.16 -5.04
C ILE A 188 -8.53 17.47 -4.09
N THR A 189 -9.58 16.79 -4.58
CA THR A 189 -10.84 16.62 -3.80
C THR A 189 -11.43 15.22 -3.62
N SER A 190 -10.67 14.11 -3.55
CA SER A 190 -11.34 12.84 -3.22
C SER A 190 -11.77 12.69 -1.75
N LYS A 191 -11.76 13.76 -0.93
CA LYS A 191 -12.24 13.69 0.47
C LYS A 191 -13.18 14.82 0.88
N ILE A 192 -14.28 14.47 1.54
CA ILE A 192 -15.20 15.40 2.19
C ILE A 192 -14.72 15.65 3.62
N TRP A 193 -14.48 16.92 3.94
CA TRP A 193 -14.12 17.40 5.27
C TRP A 193 -15.35 18.05 5.89
N VAL A 194 -15.59 17.80 7.18
CA VAL A 194 -16.60 18.53 7.95
C VAL A 194 -15.86 19.29 9.05
N LEU A 195 -15.62 20.58 8.80
CA LEU A 195 -14.94 21.48 9.73
C LEU A 195 -15.97 22.04 10.71
N VAL A 196 -15.63 22.15 11.99
CA VAL A 196 -16.48 22.79 12.98
C VAL A 196 -15.79 24.05 13.46
N ASP A 197 -16.46 25.19 13.31
CA ASP A 197 -15.93 26.48 13.74
C ASP A 197 -16.01 26.67 15.26
N PRO A 198 -15.37 27.71 15.83
CA PRO A 198 -15.39 27.96 17.28
C PRO A 198 -16.79 28.24 17.86
N SER A 199 -17.77 28.59 17.03
CA SER A 199 -19.17 28.80 17.42
C SER A 199 -19.99 27.51 17.35
N GLY A 200 -19.41 26.41 16.83
CA GLY A 200 -20.05 25.12 16.69
C GLY A 200 -20.72 24.87 15.34
N ASN A 201 -20.59 25.78 14.36
CA ASN A 201 -21.21 25.56 13.05
C ASN A 201 -20.37 24.62 12.17
N GLU A 202 -21.05 23.80 11.38
CA GLU A 202 -20.44 22.81 10.50
C GLU A 202 -20.26 23.35 9.08
N HIS A 203 -19.08 23.13 8.51
CA HIS A 203 -18.70 23.55 7.16
C HIS A 203 -18.25 22.33 6.36
N ILE A 204 -18.99 21.99 5.31
CA ILE A 204 -18.65 20.87 4.41
C ILE A 204 -17.67 21.36 3.35
N VAL A 205 -16.48 20.79 3.32
CA VAL A 205 -15.35 21.25 2.50
C VAL A 205 -14.82 20.10 1.64
N ARG A 206 -14.91 20.24 0.32
CA ARG A 206 -14.43 19.22 -0.64
C ARG A 206 -12.98 19.45 -1.06
N ASN A 207 -12.57 20.73 -1.12
CA ASN A 207 -11.22 21.14 -1.45
C ASN A 207 -10.66 22.01 -0.32
N LEU A 208 -9.87 21.41 0.57
CA LEU A 208 -9.38 22.11 1.74
C LEU A 208 -8.44 23.28 1.42
N LYS A 209 -7.73 23.23 0.28
CA LYS A 209 -6.83 24.32 -0.15
C LYS A 209 -7.60 25.48 -0.77
N LEU A 210 -8.58 25.17 -1.62
CA LEU A 210 -9.47 26.18 -2.21
C LEU A 210 -10.30 26.86 -1.13
N TRP A 211 -10.86 26.06 -0.20
CA TRP A 211 -11.56 26.63 0.95
C TRP A 211 -10.64 27.49 1.80
N ALA A 212 -9.39 27.07 2.02
CA ALA A 212 -8.42 27.90 2.75
C ALA A 212 -8.07 29.21 2.03
N SER A 213 -8.03 29.24 0.69
CA SER A 213 -7.82 30.48 -0.07
C SER A 213 -9.01 31.44 -0.05
N GLU A 214 -10.20 30.95 0.25
CA GLU A 214 -11.40 31.78 0.39
C GLU A 214 -11.66 32.21 1.85
N ASN A 215 -10.96 31.60 2.81
CA ASN A 215 -11.24 31.74 4.24
C ASN A 215 -10.01 32.08 5.08
N TYR A 216 -8.93 32.58 4.46
CA TYR A 216 -7.65 32.85 5.14
C TYR A 216 -7.77 33.90 6.27
N GLU A 217 -8.67 34.87 6.11
CA GLU A 217 -8.91 35.94 7.10
C GLU A 217 -9.42 35.38 8.43
N LYS A 218 -10.19 34.28 8.40
CA LYS A 218 -10.69 33.59 9.61
C LYS A 218 -9.58 33.02 10.49
N PHE A 219 -8.35 32.97 9.98
CA PHE A 219 -7.16 32.50 10.68
C PHE A 219 -6.14 33.62 10.94
N GLY A 220 -6.50 34.88 10.67
CA GLY A 220 -5.58 36.03 10.79
C GLY A 220 -4.34 35.90 9.89
N LYS A 221 -4.52 35.36 8.67
CA LYS A 221 -3.44 35.12 7.70
C LYS A 221 -3.59 36.01 6.47
N ASP A 222 -2.54 36.08 5.65
CA ASP A 222 -2.59 36.67 4.31
C ASP A 222 -3.06 35.64 3.25
N ASP A 223 -3.35 36.13 2.05
CA ASP A 223 -3.77 35.34 0.88
C ASP A 223 -2.61 34.62 0.18
N SER A 224 -1.40 34.65 0.75
CA SER A 224 -0.24 34.03 0.13
C SER A 224 -0.37 32.51 0.03
N GLU A 225 0.22 31.92 -1.00
CA GLU A 225 0.23 30.45 -1.19
C GLU A 225 0.83 29.72 0.03
N ARG A 226 1.73 30.38 0.77
CA ARG A 226 2.33 29.87 2.01
C ARG A 226 1.28 29.79 3.12
N SER A 227 0.50 30.84 3.32
CA SER A 227 -0.57 30.90 4.33
C SER A 227 -1.69 29.90 4.03
N ILE A 228 -2.13 29.81 2.78
CA ILE A 228 -3.14 28.85 2.32
C ILE A 228 -2.68 27.40 2.58
N LYS A 229 -1.42 27.07 2.26
CA LYS A 229 -0.83 25.75 2.57
C LYS A 229 -0.79 25.49 4.07
N GLN A 230 -0.50 26.51 4.88
CA GLN A 230 -0.42 26.37 6.34
C GLN A 230 -1.78 26.08 6.97
N ILE A 231 -2.85 26.72 6.48
CA ILE A 231 -4.24 26.48 6.93
C ILE A 231 -4.65 25.04 6.62
N ALA A 232 -4.51 24.62 5.35
CA ALA A 232 -4.84 23.26 4.94
C ALA A 232 -4.01 22.21 5.70
N GLN A 233 -2.73 22.48 5.92
CA GLN A 233 -1.87 21.62 6.74
C GLN A 233 -2.35 21.55 8.18
N GLY A 234 -2.83 22.65 8.78
CA GLY A 234 -3.39 22.70 10.13
C GLY A 234 -4.52 21.68 10.34
N PHE A 235 -5.52 21.68 9.47
CA PHE A 235 -6.62 20.72 9.49
C PHE A 235 -6.19 19.29 9.18
N TYR A 236 -5.21 19.11 8.28
CA TYR A 236 -4.59 17.81 8.07
C TYR A 236 -3.90 17.28 9.34
N MET A 237 -3.29 18.17 10.13
CA MET A 237 -2.70 17.79 11.42
C MET A 237 -3.75 17.36 12.45
N ILE A 238 -4.93 17.98 12.46
CA ILE A 238 -6.06 17.53 13.29
C ILE A 238 -6.49 16.12 12.87
N ALA A 239 -6.70 15.89 11.58
CA ALA A 239 -7.06 14.57 11.06
C ALA A 239 -6.02 13.49 11.38
N LEU A 240 -4.72 13.82 11.37
CA LEU A 240 -3.66 12.90 11.79
C LEU A 240 -3.68 12.62 13.30
N SER A 241 -4.00 13.63 14.12
CA SER A 241 -4.12 13.49 15.56
C SER A 241 -5.33 12.62 15.93
N LEU A 242 -6.49 12.83 15.28
CA LEU A 242 -7.68 11.98 15.43
C LEU A 242 -7.44 10.53 15.01
N ARG A 243 -6.54 10.28 14.04
CA ARG A 243 -6.11 8.93 13.65
C ARG A 243 -5.12 8.28 14.64
N GLY A 244 -4.79 8.95 15.75
CA GLY A 244 -3.79 8.49 16.72
C GLY A 244 -2.37 8.45 16.17
N LYS A 245 -2.05 9.22 15.11
CA LYS A 245 -0.75 9.20 14.42
C LYS A 245 0.22 10.29 14.88
N LYS A 246 -0.14 11.14 15.86
CA LYS A 246 0.70 12.22 16.38
C LYS A 246 0.54 12.43 17.91
N ALA A 247 1.64 12.77 18.57
CA ALA A 247 1.70 13.23 19.96
C ALA A 247 2.54 14.52 20.08
N PRO A 248 2.15 15.51 20.92
CA PRO A 248 0.85 15.63 21.59
C PRO A 248 -0.29 15.88 20.58
N PRO A 249 -1.53 15.44 20.87
CA PRO A 249 -2.64 15.57 19.94
C PRO A 249 -2.98 17.06 19.74
N ARG A 250 -2.90 17.53 18.49
CA ARG A 250 -3.44 18.84 18.11
C ARG A 250 -4.85 18.61 17.58
N LEU A 251 -5.83 18.80 18.44
CA LEU A 251 -7.24 18.56 18.12
C LEU A 251 -7.94 19.82 17.56
N THR A 252 -7.32 20.98 17.72
CA THR A 252 -7.82 22.25 17.22
C THR A 252 -6.77 22.96 16.35
N TYR A 253 -7.25 23.82 15.46
CA TYR A 253 -6.44 24.78 14.69
C TYR A 253 -7.17 26.11 14.73
N PHE A 254 -6.63 27.11 15.44
CA PHE A 254 -7.31 28.39 15.67
C PHE A 254 -8.73 28.25 16.25
N GLY A 255 -8.94 27.28 17.16
CA GLY A 255 -10.25 26.98 17.73
C GLY A 255 -11.17 26.14 16.85
N TRP A 256 -10.84 25.94 15.57
CA TRP A 256 -11.59 25.05 14.68
C TRP A 256 -11.23 23.58 14.93
N THR A 257 -12.22 22.70 14.76
CA THR A 257 -12.06 21.24 14.90
C THR A 257 -12.58 20.51 13.65
N LEU A 258 -12.45 19.18 13.64
CA LEU A 258 -13.09 18.32 12.66
C LEU A 258 -14.19 17.52 13.36
N LYS A 259 -15.37 17.46 12.75
CA LYS A 259 -16.48 16.62 13.25
C LYS A 259 -16.11 15.14 13.19
N ASP A 260 -15.52 14.72 12.08
CA ASP A 260 -15.10 13.34 11.82
C ASP A 260 -13.85 13.28 10.93
N LEU A 261 -13.31 12.07 10.74
CA LEU A 261 -12.24 11.83 9.78
C LEU A 261 -12.72 12.12 8.34
N PRO A 262 -11.88 12.75 7.48
CA PRO A 262 -12.26 13.03 6.10
C PRO A 262 -12.57 11.75 5.32
N ARG A 263 -13.78 11.67 4.76
CA ARG A 263 -14.37 10.51 4.04
C ARG A 263 -14.12 10.61 2.54
N GLU A 264 -14.15 9.50 1.79
CA GLU A 264 -13.96 9.55 0.34
C GLU A 264 -15.29 9.84 -0.39
N LEU A 265 -15.23 10.50 -1.55
CA LEU A 265 -16.44 10.84 -2.34
C LEU A 265 -17.25 9.60 -2.76
N GLU A 266 -16.61 8.42 -2.79
CA GLU A 266 -17.26 7.15 -3.14
C GLU A 266 -18.14 6.59 -2.01
N ASP A 267 -18.01 7.09 -0.77
CA ASP A 267 -18.76 6.63 0.41
C ASP A 267 -20.21 7.19 0.47
N ASP A 268 -20.59 8.12 -0.42
CA ASP A 268 -21.93 8.76 -0.44
C ASP A 268 -22.91 8.17 -1.47
N LYS A 269 -22.54 7.10 -2.20
CA LYS A 269 -23.47 6.45 -3.16
C LYS A 269 -24.64 5.71 -2.50
N ASP A 270 -24.58 5.46 -1.19
CA ASP A 270 -25.68 4.87 -0.43
C ASP A 270 -26.64 5.93 0.17
N GLY A 271 -26.40 7.23 -0.05
CA GLY A 271 -27.19 8.33 0.52
C GLY A 271 -28.05 9.14 -0.46
N LEU A 272 -27.97 8.85 -1.76
CA LEU A 272 -28.69 9.62 -2.80
C LEU A 272 -30.00 8.97 -3.29
N ASP A 273 -30.41 7.84 -2.69
CA ASP A 273 -31.72 7.19 -2.93
C ASP A 273 -32.77 7.53 -1.84
N GLN A 274 -32.52 8.53 -1.00
CA GLN A 274 -33.48 9.03 -0.01
C GLN A 274 -33.58 10.56 0.00
N MET A 275 -33.77 11.18 -1.18
CA MET A 275 -34.42 12.50 -1.24
C MET A 275 -35.34 12.53 -2.45
N HIS A 276 -36.61 12.25 -2.16
CA HIS A 276 -37.78 12.57 -2.97
C HIS A 276 -38.13 14.05 -2.81
#